data_AF-A0A8T0XJ29-F1
#
_entry.id   AF-A0A8T0XJ29-F1
#
_cell.length_a   1.000
_cell.length_b   1.000
_cell.length_c   1.000
_cell.angle_alpha   90.00
_cell.angle_beta   90.00
_cell.angle_gamma   90.00
#
_symmetry.space_group_name_H-M   'P 1'
#
loop_
_entity.id
_entity.type
_entity.pdbx_description
1 polymer ?
#
loop_
_entity_poly.entity_id
_entity_poly.type
_entity_poly.pdbx_seq_one_letter_code
_entity_poly.pdbx_strand_id
1 'polypeptide(L)'
;MDQVPRDGGCTMVTNSQHGMCGPYSYCIYHANKRLDCECASGYSFLDTQFRYKGCTPTFLPDSCHGKSHASEFRLMELPNTYWVNSIYYKWHQSVTEGQCQDFCLNNCLCGAVLFDGKNTCVEAAMLTTGWQANDTSMRVMIKVRTKRPPILILPYVVIAGLAMLLLATACILLVYYYITKKARKNRFSVMVFTRKELHRATNGFSKLLGQGGFGKVYHGIVKSLEPHDVAVKELRSTDDYQEVEFENEVQSIGRIHHKNLVRMVGYCKEGVHRMLVFEFMPGGSLSDILFSSERPSWSWRAEAAIAIARGLEYLHYGCTSQIIHCEIKPDNILLDDKCVPKITDFGIAKLLNGSKVKQTITHVRGTLGYLAPEWFNNERKVDTKVDVFSFGIVLLEMICCRKYPSEDGLPCNDDDSDPGIPVTLRAWVLDMIRDGNIERIVQGDDSALQDLQRVERFTRIAVWCVQVDPLTRPTMRNVVNMMEGTMEVYPLPDDPPRVHDFPAPLLPSRGSATHYNSSSMIK
;
A
#
# COMPACT_ATOMS: atom_id res chain seq x y z
N MET A 1 54.08 -54.06 -7.54
CA MET A 1 54.79 -55.35 -7.44
C MET A 1 54.13 -56.26 -8.45
N ASP A 2 54.53 -56.14 -9.71
CA ASP A 2 54.05 -56.99 -10.80
C ASP A 2 55.07 -58.10 -11.01
N GLN A 3 54.77 -59.29 -10.49
CA GLN A 3 55.31 -60.50 -11.09
C GLN A 3 54.45 -60.79 -12.32
N VAL A 4 54.88 -60.31 -13.49
CA VAL A 4 54.43 -60.86 -14.77
C VAL A 4 55.21 -62.17 -14.98
N PRO A 5 54.57 -63.35 -14.98
CA PRO A 5 55.27 -64.61 -15.15
C PRO A 5 55.78 -64.77 -16.58
N ARG A 6 56.95 -65.40 -16.72
CA ARG A 6 57.50 -65.86 -18.00
C ARG A 6 56.69 -67.08 -18.48
N ASP A 7 56.53 -67.17 -19.80
CA ASP A 7 56.01 -68.30 -20.60
C ASP A 7 54.49 -68.49 -20.77
N GLY A 8 53.78 -67.44 -21.20
CA GLY A 8 52.38 -67.57 -21.68
C GLY A 8 51.80 -66.43 -22.52
N GLY A 9 52.55 -65.36 -22.85
CA GLY A 9 52.12 -64.31 -23.79
C GLY A 9 50.68 -63.79 -23.58
N CYS A 10 49.96 -63.59 -24.69
CA CYS A 10 48.55 -63.16 -24.68
C CYS A 10 47.55 -64.27 -24.29
N THR A 11 48.00 -65.50 -24.05
CA THR A 11 47.15 -66.64 -23.67
C THR A 11 47.07 -66.85 -22.16
N MET A 12 47.69 -65.97 -21.35
CA MET A 12 47.56 -65.98 -19.90
C MET A 12 46.14 -65.57 -19.45
N VAL A 13 45.57 -66.38 -18.55
CA VAL A 13 44.25 -66.13 -17.94
C VAL A 13 44.44 -65.91 -16.45
N THR A 14 43.79 -64.89 -15.89
CA THR A 14 43.83 -64.62 -14.44
C THR A 14 42.94 -65.60 -13.66
N ASN A 15 43.12 -65.71 -12.34
CA ASN A 15 42.29 -66.57 -11.46
C ASN A 15 40.77 -66.29 -11.55
N SER A 16 40.37 -65.15 -12.12
CA SER A 16 38.97 -64.76 -12.35
C SER A 16 38.47 -65.02 -13.79
N GLN A 17 39.17 -65.86 -14.57
CA GLN A 17 38.84 -66.23 -15.97
C GLN A 17 38.83 -65.07 -16.99
N HIS A 18 39.26 -63.87 -16.58
CA HIS A 18 39.44 -62.73 -17.47
C HIS A 18 40.82 -62.80 -18.14
N GLY A 19 40.86 -62.49 -19.43
CA GLY A 19 42.11 -62.29 -20.17
C GLY A 19 42.92 -61.11 -19.66
N MET A 20 44.13 -60.95 -20.19
CA MET A 20 45.03 -59.82 -19.86
C MET A 20 44.43 -58.44 -20.17
N CYS A 21 43.52 -58.37 -21.15
CA CYS A 21 42.82 -57.16 -21.55
C CYS A 21 41.36 -57.27 -21.13
N GLY A 22 40.80 -56.19 -20.59
CA GLY A 22 39.42 -56.13 -20.11
C GLY A 22 38.36 -56.25 -21.23
N PRO A 23 37.08 -56.02 -20.90
CA PRO A 23 35.98 -56.21 -21.85
C PRO A 23 36.15 -55.39 -23.14
N TYR A 24 35.75 -55.97 -24.27
CA TYR A 24 35.81 -55.38 -25.62
C TYR A 24 37.23 -54.95 -26.08
N SER A 25 38.30 -55.44 -25.43
CA SER A 25 39.67 -55.34 -25.91
C SER A 25 40.35 -56.68 -26.05
N TYR A 26 41.35 -56.74 -26.93
CA TYR A 26 42.16 -57.93 -27.19
C TYR A 26 43.64 -57.64 -27.03
N CYS A 27 44.39 -58.65 -26.62
CA CYS A 27 45.83 -58.58 -26.42
C CYS A 27 46.59 -58.69 -27.74
N ILE A 28 47.57 -57.80 -27.93
CA ILE A 28 48.48 -57.81 -29.07
C ILE A 28 49.93 -57.95 -28.60
N TYR A 29 50.76 -58.57 -29.44
CA TYR A 29 52.19 -58.73 -29.17
C TYR A 29 53.01 -57.94 -30.18
N HIS A 30 53.61 -56.84 -29.73
CA HIS A 30 54.44 -56.02 -30.61
C HIS A 30 55.82 -56.66 -30.84
N ALA A 31 56.43 -56.36 -32.00
CA ALA A 31 57.77 -56.82 -32.39
C ALA A 31 58.87 -56.56 -31.34
N ASN A 32 58.66 -55.60 -30.44
CA ASN A 32 59.58 -55.20 -29.38
C ASN A 32 59.46 -56.05 -28.10
N LYS A 33 58.78 -57.21 -28.17
CA LYS A 33 58.50 -58.12 -27.04
C LYS A 33 57.66 -57.51 -25.90
N ARG A 34 56.82 -56.52 -26.21
CA ARG A 34 55.88 -55.90 -25.25
C ARG A 34 54.43 -56.27 -25.60
N LEU A 35 53.68 -56.65 -24.56
CA LEU A 35 52.23 -56.88 -24.62
C LEU A 35 51.50 -55.53 -24.51
N ASP A 36 50.49 -55.30 -25.34
CA ASP A 36 49.55 -54.16 -25.23
C ASP A 36 48.11 -54.64 -25.50
N CYS A 37 47.13 -53.80 -25.21
CA CYS A 37 45.70 -54.05 -25.45
C CYS A 37 45.16 -53.09 -26.51
N GLU A 38 44.32 -53.59 -27.42
CA GLU A 38 43.59 -52.78 -28.41
C GLU A 38 42.08 -52.95 -28.27
N CYS A 39 41.31 -51.88 -28.51
CA CYS A 39 39.85 -51.93 -28.51
C CYS A 39 39.29 -52.51 -29.80
N ALA A 40 38.17 -53.24 -29.70
CA ALA A 40 37.36 -53.59 -30.85
C ALA A 40 36.83 -52.34 -31.58
N SER A 41 36.58 -52.45 -32.90
CA SER A 41 36.10 -51.33 -33.70
C SER A 41 34.77 -50.77 -33.18
N GLY A 42 34.68 -49.44 -33.04
CA GLY A 42 33.51 -48.75 -32.47
C GLY A 42 33.56 -48.58 -30.95
N TYR A 43 34.58 -49.12 -30.28
CA TYR A 43 34.81 -49.01 -28.84
C TYR A 43 36.07 -48.17 -28.55
N SER A 44 36.09 -47.51 -27.39
CA SER A 44 37.22 -46.71 -26.92
C SER A 44 37.64 -47.17 -25.53
N PHE A 45 38.91 -46.97 -25.17
CA PHE A 45 39.40 -47.35 -23.84
C PHE A 45 38.55 -46.70 -22.75
N LEU A 46 38.20 -47.49 -21.74
CA LEU A 46 37.60 -46.98 -20.51
C LEU A 46 38.55 -45.98 -19.83
N ASP A 47 39.85 -46.27 -19.92
CA ASP A 47 40.92 -45.50 -19.33
C ASP A 47 42.14 -45.56 -20.25
N THR A 48 42.54 -44.43 -20.83
CA THR A 48 43.65 -44.38 -21.80
C THR A 48 45.01 -44.58 -21.15
N GLN A 49 45.13 -44.36 -19.83
CA GLN A 49 46.36 -44.60 -19.07
C GLN A 49 46.47 -46.07 -18.65
N PHE A 50 45.33 -46.70 -18.33
CA PHE A 50 45.25 -48.09 -17.90
C PHE A 50 44.49 -48.95 -18.92
N ARG A 51 45.07 -49.14 -20.12
CA ARG A 51 44.44 -49.82 -21.27
C ARG A 51 43.97 -51.25 -20.99
N TYR A 52 44.59 -51.94 -20.04
CA TYR A 52 44.17 -53.28 -19.62
C TYR A 52 42.78 -53.31 -18.96
N LYS A 53 42.20 -52.17 -18.55
CA LYS A 53 40.85 -52.10 -17.98
C LYS A 53 39.72 -52.41 -18.98
N GLY A 54 40.02 -52.42 -20.28
CA GLY A 54 39.04 -52.68 -21.33
C GLY A 54 38.50 -51.43 -22.01
N CYS A 55 37.46 -51.63 -22.81
CA CYS A 55 36.86 -50.64 -23.68
C CYS A 55 35.34 -50.54 -23.47
N THR A 56 34.78 -49.39 -23.81
CA THR A 56 33.35 -49.08 -23.73
C THR A 56 32.85 -48.64 -25.11
N PRO A 57 31.60 -48.93 -25.50
CA PRO A 57 31.08 -48.49 -26.79
C PRO A 57 31.05 -46.95 -26.86
N THR A 58 31.44 -46.40 -28.00
CA THR A 58 31.35 -44.94 -28.27
C THR A 58 29.96 -44.49 -28.70
N PHE A 59 28.99 -45.41 -28.62
CA PHE A 59 27.60 -45.25 -29.05
C PHE A 59 26.66 -45.76 -27.97
N LEU A 60 25.39 -45.33 -28.02
CA LEU A 60 24.37 -45.81 -27.10
C LEU A 60 24.08 -47.31 -27.33
N PRO A 61 24.16 -48.20 -26.33
CA PRO A 61 23.85 -49.62 -26.50
C PRO A 61 22.40 -49.87 -26.98
N ASP A 62 22.11 -51.11 -27.35
CA ASP A 62 20.76 -51.53 -27.70
C ASP A 62 19.85 -51.55 -26.46
N SER A 63 18.56 -51.25 -26.62
CA SER A 63 17.61 -51.15 -25.51
C SER A 63 16.55 -52.24 -25.60
N CYS A 64 16.41 -53.04 -24.54
CA CYS A 64 15.44 -54.14 -24.47
C CYS A 64 13.99 -53.69 -24.17
N HIS A 65 13.65 -52.40 -24.33
CA HIS A 65 12.31 -51.85 -23.99
C HIS A 65 11.21 -52.15 -25.03
N GLY A 66 11.28 -53.30 -25.72
CA GLY A 66 10.17 -53.87 -26.49
C GLY A 66 10.06 -53.50 -27.97
N LYS A 67 11.00 -52.74 -28.53
CA LYS A 67 11.11 -52.53 -29.99
C LYS A 67 12.47 -53.04 -30.49
N SER A 68 12.48 -53.88 -31.53
CA SER A 68 13.73 -54.30 -32.17
C SER A 68 14.32 -53.13 -32.95
N HIS A 69 15.53 -52.72 -32.60
CA HIS A 69 16.28 -51.68 -33.29
C HIS A 69 17.29 -52.27 -34.29
N ALA A 70 17.10 -53.51 -34.77
CA ALA A 70 18.06 -54.21 -35.63
C ALA A 70 18.57 -53.37 -36.81
N SER A 71 17.71 -52.55 -37.43
CA SER A 71 18.08 -51.67 -38.56
C SER A 71 18.97 -50.46 -38.22
N GLU A 72 19.25 -50.22 -36.94
CA GLU A 72 20.14 -49.18 -36.43
C GLU A 72 21.55 -49.71 -36.08
N PHE A 73 21.71 -51.04 -36.09
CA PHE A 73 22.96 -51.73 -35.76
C PHE A 73 23.52 -52.50 -36.96
N ARG A 74 24.83 -52.70 -36.96
CA ARG A 74 25.57 -53.55 -37.90
C ARG A 74 26.59 -54.39 -37.13
N LEU A 75 26.89 -55.58 -37.63
CA LEU A 75 28.02 -56.38 -37.19
C LEU A 75 29.28 -56.00 -37.97
N MET A 76 30.36 -55.69 -37.24
CA MET A 76 31.69 -55.41 -37.80
C MET A 76 32.64 -56.55 -37.47
N GLU A 77 33.36 -57.03 -38.47
CA GLU A 77 34.30 -58.13 -38.31
C GLU A 77 35.58 -57.67 -37.60
N LEU A 78 36.11 -58.54 -36.72
CA LEU A 78 37.38 -58.36 -36.00
C LEU A 78 38.43 -59.35 -36.56
N PRO A 79 39.13 -59.00 -37.66
CA PRO A 79 40.02 -59.92 -38.35
C PRO A 79 41.24 -60.28 -37.50
N ASN A 80 41.76 -61.49 -37.67
CA ASN A 80 42.98 -61.97 -36.99
C ASN A 80 42.88 -61.91 -35.45
N THR A 81 41.69 -62.15 -34.89
CA THR A 81 41.47 -62.21 -33.44
C THR A 81 40.82 -63.52 -33.03
N TYR A 82 41.20 -64.03 -31.88
CA TYR A 82 40.60 -65.23 -31.28
C TYR A 82 40.03 -64.90 -29.91
N TRP A 83 38.85 -65.44 -29.59
CA TRP A 83 38.09 -65.12 -28.39
C TRP A 83 37.53 -66.40 -27.75
N VAL A 84 37.67 -66.55 -26.43
CA VAL A 84 37.33 -67.81 -25.72
C VAL A 84 36.35 -67.70 -24.56
N ASN A 85 36.20 -66.52 -23.95
CA ASN A 85 35.31 -66.33 -22.79
C ASN A 85 34.33 -65.17 -23.00
N SER A 86 33.06 -65.40 -22.66
CA SER A 86 31.96 -64.45 -22.52
C SER A 86 31.06 -64.94 -21.39
N ILE A 87 30.51 -64.01 -20.60
CA ILE A 87 29.65 -64.34 -19.46
C ILE A 87 28.25 -64.85 -19.86
N TYR A 88 27.91 -64.86 -21.15
CA TYR A 88 26.64 -65.38 -21.66
C TYR A 88 26.80 -65.90 -23.08
N TYR A 89 26.71 -67.22 -23.25
CA TYR A 89 26.79 -67.89 -24.55
C TYR A 89 25.46 -68.55 -24.91
N LYS A 90 24.89 -68.17 -26.05
CA LYS A 90 23.83 -68.94 -26.70
C LYS A 90 24.43 -69.64 -27.93
N TRP A 91 24.48 -70.96 -27.89
CA TRP A 91 25.05 -71.79 -28.94
C TRP A 91 23.98 -72.20 -29.95
N HIS A 92 24.34 -72.13 -31.23
CA HIS A 92 23.52 -72.59 -32.34
C HIS A 92 24.35 -73.50 -33.23
N GLN A 93 23.80 -74.67 -33.57
CA GLN A 93 24.40 -75.63 -34.49
C GLN A 93 23.59 -75.69 -35.78
N SER A 94 24.23 -76.08 -36.88
CA SER A 94 23.59 -76.19 -38.20
C SER A 94 23.02 -74.86 -38.74
N VAL A 95 23.68 -73.74 -38.44
CA VAL A 95 23.25 -72.40 -38.87
C VAL A 95 24.23 -71.78 -39.86
N THR A 96 23.71 -70.98 -40.79
CA THR A 96 24.52 -70.19 -41.73
C THR A 96 25.08 -68.93 -41.05
N GLU A 97 26.14 -68.35 -41.63
CA GLU A 97 26.71 -67.08 -41.14
C GLU A 97 25.67 -65.95 -41.10
N GLY A 98 24.82 -65.83 -42.13
CA GLY A 98 23.76 -64.80 -42.18
C GLY A 98 22.74 -64.97 -41.06
N GLN A 99 22.30 -66.21 -40.78
CA GLN A 99 21.41 -66.48 -39.65
C GLN A 99 22.07 -66.16 -38.31
N CYS A 100 23.35 -66.46 -38.16
CA CYS A 100 24.13 -66.11 -36.97
C CYS A 100 24.16 -64.59 -36.73
N GLN A 101 24.36 -63.82 -37.80
CA GLN A 101 24.32 -62.36 -37.75
C GLN A 101 22.93 -61.84 -37.35
N ASP A 102 21.87 -62.38 -37.95
CA ASP A 102 20.49 -61.97 -37.68
C ASP A 102 20.05 -62.25 -36.24
N PHE A 103 20.48 -63.36 -35.64
CA PHE A 103 20.19 -63.65 -34.23
C PHE A 103 20.71 -62.54 -33.32
N CYS A 104 21.96 -62.12 -33.52
CA CYS A 104 22.56 -61.07 -32.71
C CYS A 104 21.98 -59.67 -32.98
N LEU A 105 21.70 -59.34 -34.23
CA LEU A 105 21.11 -58.05 -34.57
C LEU A 105 19.72 -57.87 -33.93
N ASN A 106 18.93 -58.95 -33.86
CA ASN A 106 17.60 -58.96 -33.25
C ASN A 106 17.60 -59.22 -31.73
N ASN A 107 18.74 -59.55 -31.14
CA ASN A 107 18.89 -59.76 -29.70
C ASN A 107 19.53 -58.52 -29.05
N CYS A 108 18.76 -57.82 -28.21
CA CYS A 108 19.22 -56.61 -27.53
C CYS A 108 20.33 -56.89 -26.49
N LEU A 109 20.51 -58.15 -26.07
CA LEU A 109 21.58 -58.57 -25.15
C LEU A 109 22.84 -59.06 -25.88
N CYS A 110 22.78 -59.23 -27.20
CA CYS A 110 23.94 -59.70 -27.97
C CYS A 110 24.90 -58.55 -28.28
N GLY A 111 26.15 -58.69 -27.85
CA GLY A 111 27.24 -57.75 -28.13
C GLY A 111 28.13 -58.19 -29.29
N ALA A 112 28.27 -59.50 -29.53
CA ALA A 112 29.08 -60.06 -30.61
C ALA A 112 28.66 -61.47 -30.98
N VAL A 113 29.11 -61.95 -32.14
CA VAL A 113 28.96 -63.35 -32.58
C VAL A 113 30.31 -63.95 -32.96
N LEU A 114 30.46 -65.25 -32.71
CA LEU A 114 31.61 -66.06 -33.12
C LEU A 114 31.10 -67.20 -34.01
N PHE A 115 31.59 -67.28 -35.24
CA PHE A 115 31.19 -68.28 -36.23
C PHE A 115 32.38 -69.15 -36.64
N ASP A 116 32.23 -70.47 -36.60
CA ASP A 116 33.34 -71.42 -36.84
C ASP A 116 33.71 -71.66 -38.32
N GLY A 117 33.06 -70.92 -39.24
CA GLY A 117 33.23 -71.05 -40.68
C GLY A 117 32.54 -72.28 -41.29
N LYS A 118 31.90 -73.13 -40.48
CA LYS A 118 31.20 -74.34 -40.92
C LYS A 118 29.71 -74.21 -40.69
N ASN A 119 29.27 -74.36 -39.44
CA ASN A 119 27.85 -74.38 -39.09
C ASN A 119 27.58 -74.10 -37.60
N THR A 120 28.59 -73.71 -36.82
CA THR A 120 28.45 -73.39 -35.39
C THR A 120 28.53 -71.88 -35.19
N CYS A 121 27.53 -71.34 -34.51
CA CYS A 121 27.45 -69.92 -34.14
C CYS A 121 27.29 -69.78 -32.64
N VAL A 122 27.93 -68.75 -32.08
CA VAL A 122 27.84 -68.41 -30.68
C VAL A 122 27.46 -66.94 -30.55
N GLU A 123 26.32 -66.64 -29.92
CA GLU A 123 25.98 -65.29 -29.48
C GLU A 123 26.65 -65.00 -28.14
N ALA A 124 27.45 -63.93 -28.08
CA ALA A 124 28.14 -63.46 -26.90
C ALA A 124 27.55 -62.11 -26.43
N ALA A 125 27.20 -62.00 -25.16
CA ALA A 125 26.73 -60.72 -24.60
C ALA A 125 27.85 -59.67 -24.50
N MET A 126 29.08 -60.12 -24.28
CA MET A 126 30.28 -59.29 -24.24
C MET A 126 31.52 -60.10 -24.63
N LEU A 127 32.53 -59.45 -25.16
CA LEU A 127 33.82 -60.08 -25.45
C LEU A 127 34.79 -59.79 -24.30
N THR A 128 35.30 -60.78 -23.57
CA THR A 128 36.12 -60.54 -22.35
C THR A 128 37.53 -61.11 -22.39
N THR A 129 37.80 -62.05 -23.28
CA THR A 129 39.13 -62.68 -23.40
C THR A 129 39.46 -62.86 -24.87
N GLY A 130 40.23 -61.92 -25.43
CA GLY A 130 40.64 -61.92 -26.83
C GLY A 130 42.13 -61.68 -27.01
N TRP A 131 42.70 -62.22 -28.09
CA TRP A 131 44.07 -61.94 -28.52
C TRP A 131 44.21 -61.99 -30.03
N GLN A 132 45.28 -61.38 -30.53
CA GLN A 132 45.65 -61.41 -31.94
C GLN A 132 46.21 -62.79 -32.33
N ALA A 133 45.71 -63.37 -33.42
CA ALA A 133 46.09 -64.67 -33.94
C ALA A 133 46.26 -64.60 -35.47
N ASN A 134 47.32 -65.24 -35.99
CA ASN A 134 47.74 -65.10 -37.39
C ASN A 134 46.91 -65.93 -38.39
N ASP A 135 46.18 -66.95 -37.92
CA ASP A 135 45.25 -67.74 -38.74
C ASP A 135 44.16 -68.31 -37.82
N THR A 136 42.91 -67.93 -38.06
CA THR A 136 41.77 -68.35 -37.26
C THR A 136 40.65 -68.85 -38.17
N SER A 137 40.23 -70.09 -37.97
CA SER A 137 39.01 -70.62 -38.61
C SER A 137 37.72 -69.96 -38.10
N MET A 138 37.80 -69.24 -36.98
CA MET A 138 36.69 -68.58 -36.33
C MET A 138 36.58 -67.11 -36.76
N ARG A 139 35.41 -66.70 -37.24
CA ARG A 139 35.09 -65.32 -37.62
C ARG A 139 34.33 -64.65 -36.48
N VAL A 140 34.88 -63.58 -35.93
CA VAL A 140 34.29 -62.83 -34.82
C VAL A 140 33.75 -61.49 -35.32
N MET A 141 32.50 -61.17 -34.99
CA MET A 141 31.85 -59.94 -35.40
C MET A 141 31.19 -59.25 -34.21
N ILE A 142 31.43 -57.95 -34.03
CA ILE A 142 30.94 -57.14 -32.91
C ILE A 142 29.79 -56.20 -33.34
N LYS A 143 28.76 -56.06 -32.51
CA LYS A 143 27.56 -55.26 -32.80
C LYS A 143 27.82 -53.78 -32.51
N VAL A 144 27.64 -52.92 -33.52
CA VAL A 144 27.87 -51.47 -33.43
C VAL A 144 26.70 -50.68 -34.02
N ARG A 145 26.33 -49.58 -33.36
CA ARG A 145 25.24 -48.68 -33.80
C ARG A 145 25.73 -47.75 -34.90
N THR A 146 25.02 -47.65 -36.02
CA THR A 146 25.40 -46.83 -37.18
C THR A 146 24.50 -45.62 -37.43
N LYS A 147 23.25 -45.62 -36.92
CA LYS A 147 22.30 -44.49 -37.08
C LYS A 147 22.23 -43.65 -35.81
N ARG A 148 22.27 -42.31 -35.94
CA ARG A 148 22.06 -41.37 -34.82
C ARG A 148 20.57 -41.26 -34.49
N PRO A 149 20.17 -41.14 -33.19
CA PRO A 149 18.79 -40.89 -32.83
C PRO A 149 18.35 -39.47 -33.27
N PRO A 150 17.08 -39.27 -33.66
CA PRO A 150 16.57 -37.95 -34.05
C PRO A 150 16.45 -37.02 -32.83
N ILE A 151 16.84 -35.74 -33.00
CA ILE A 151 16.73 -34.69 -31.97
C ILE A 151 15.29 -34.11 -32.03
N LEU A 152 14.57 -34.12 -30.90
CA LEU A 152 13.22 -33.55 -30.78
C LEU A 152 13.29 -32.06 -30.41
N ILE A 153 13.13 -31.16 -31.39
CA ILE A 153 13.23 -29.69 -31.23
C ILE A 153 11.94 -29.06 -30.67
N LEU A 154 10.79 -29.70 -30.86
CA LEU A 154 9.47 -29.15 -30.57
C LEU A 154 9.20 -28.72 -29.10
N PRO A 155 9.60 -29.47 -28.05
CA PRO A 155 9.26 -29.09 -26.67
C PRO A 155 9.99 -27.82 -26.19
N TYR A 156 11.18 -27.55 -26.71
CA TYR A 156 11.97 -26.38 -26.31
C TYR A 156 11.36 -25.06 -26.81
N VAL A 157 10.74 -25.06 -28.00
CA VAL A 157 10.09 -23.87 -28.57
C VAL A 157 8.84 -23.48 -27.77
N VAL A 158 8.05 -24.46 -27.33
CA VAL A 158 6.84 -24.22 -26.53
C VAL A 158 7.19 -23.62 -25.16
N ILE A 159 8.22 -24.15 -24.50
CA ILE A 159 8.68 -23.65 -23.19
C ILE A 159 9.16 -22.20 -23.30
N ALA A 160 9.93 -21.87 -24.35
CA ALA A 160 10.41 -20.51 -24.57
C ALA A 160 9.25 -19.53 -24.81
N GLY A 161 8.22 -19.93 -25.57
CA GLY A 161 7.02 -19.12 -25.80
C GLY A 161 6.24 -18.81 -24.53
N LEU A 162 6.03 -19.81 -23.66
CA LEU A 162 5.33 -19.63 -22.38
C LEU A 162 6.11 -18.72 -21.42
N ALA A 163 7.45 -18.85 -21.37
CA ALA A 163 8.30 -17.98 -20.55
C ALA A 163 8.22 -16.51 -20.97
N MET A 164 8.22 -16.24 -22.27
CA MET A 164 8.07 -14.87 -22.80
C MET A 164 6.71 -14.26 -22.46
N LEU A 165 5.64 -15.06 -22.50
CA LEU A 165 4.29 -14.60 -22.18
C LEU A 165 4.14 -14.27 -20.68
N LEU A 166 4.74 -15.09 -19.81
CA LEU A 166 4.81 -14.82 -18.37
C LEU A 166 5.58 -13.53 -18.06
N LEU A 167 6.72 -13.31 -18.72
CA LEU A 167 7.49 -12.08 -18.55
C LEU A 167 6.69 -10.84 -18.98
N ALA A 168 6.01 -10.90 -20.13
CA ALA A 168 5.17 -9.80 -20.61
C ALA A 168 4.04 -9.46 -19.63
N THR A 169 3.33 -10.48 -19.11
CA THR A 169 2.27 -10.26 -18.12
C THR A 169 2.80 -9.68 -16.80
N ALA A 170 3.95 -10.17 -16.31
CA ALA A 170 4.60 -9.63 -15.13
C ALA A 170 5.01 -8.15 -15.31
N CYS A 171 5.56 -7.79 -16.48
CA CYS A 171 5.87 -6.41 -16.81
C CYS A 171 4.62 -5.52 -16.82
N ILE A 172 3.52 -5.98 -17.42
CA ILE A 172 2.25 -5.22 -17.44
C ILE A 172 1.73 -5.01 -16.02
N LEU A 173 1.74 -6.05 -15.17
CA LEU A 173 1.31 -5.95 -13.78
C LEU A 173 2.21 -5.02 -12.95
N LEU A 174 3.53 -5.04 -13.18
CA LEU A 174 4.47 -4.12 -12.53
C LEU A 174 4.24 -2.68 -12.96
N VAL A 175 4.00 -2.42 -14.25
CA VAL A 175 3.66 -1.09 -14.76
C VAL A 175 2.33 -0.63 -14.16
N TYR A 176 1.31 -1.47 -14.14
CA TYR A 176 0.01 -1.17 -13.51
C TYR A 176 0.17 -0.86 -12.00
N TYR A 177 0.95 -1.68 -11.28
CA TYR A 177 1.27 -1.44 -9.88
C TYR A 177 2.01 -0.11 -9.68
N TYR A 178 2.98 0.21 -10.54
CA TYR A 178 3.74 1.45 -10.44
C TYR A 178 2.87 2.68 -10.72
N ILE A 179 2.01 2.62 -11.74
CA ILE A 179 1.07 3.69 -12.08
C ILE A 179 0.07 3.91 -10.94
N THR A 180 -0.55 2.85 -10.41
CA THR A 180 -1.52 2.94 -9.30
C THR A 180 -0.88 3.40 -8.00
N LYS A 181 0.35 2.96 -7.69
CA LYS A 181 1.11 3.43 -6.52
C LYS A 181 1.52 4.90 -6.65
N LYS A 182 1.96 5.34 -7.84
CA LYS A 182 2.29 6.75 -8.11
C LYS A 182 1.05 7.64 -8.01
N ALA A 183 -0.10 7.18 -8.54
CA ALA A 183 -1.37 7.88 -8.40
C ALA A 183 -1.80 8.01 -6.92
N ARG A 184 -1.67 6.94 -6.12
CA ARG A 184 -1.90 6.99 -4.66
C ARG A 184 -0.95 7.95 -3.94
N LYS A 185 0.35 7.92 -4.24
CA LYS A 185 1.35 8.80 -3.62
C LYS A 185 1.11 10.28 -3.96
N ASN A 186 0.73 10.57 -5.20
CA ASN A 186 0.31 11.92 -5.60
C ASN A 186 -0.99 12.35 -4.93
N ARG A 187 -1.89 11.41 -4.61
CA ARG A 187 -3.10 11.71 -3.84
C ARG A 187 -2.76 12.28 -2.46
N PHE A 188 -1.63 11.97 -1.83
CA PHE A 188 -1.27 12.47 -0.49
C PHE A 188 -0.36 13.70 -0.49
N SER A 189 0.10 14.16 -1.66
CA SER A 189 0.90 15.38 -1.76
C SER A 189 0.02 16.53 -2.25
N VAL A 190 0.13 17.68 -1.60
CA VAL A 190 -0.48 18.94 -2.07
C VAL A 190 0.03 19.24 -3.47
N MET A 191 -0.88 19.42 -4.43
CA MET A 191 -0.53 19.72 -5.82
C MET A 191 -0.28 21.21 -6.01
N VAL A 192 0.68 21.55 -6.87
CA VAL A 192 0.87 22.92 -7.33
C VAL A 192 0.11 23.09 -8.63
N PHE A 193 -0.81 24.04 -8.67
CA PHE A 193 -1.62 24.38 -9.84
C PHE A 193 -1.19 25.72 -10.41
N THR A 194 -1.29 25.84 -11.73
CA THR A 194 -1.21 27.12 -12.43
C THR A 194 -2.56 27.83 -12.40
N ARG A 195 -2.57 29.17 -12.53
CA ARG A 195 -3.81 29.95 -12.64
C ARG A 195 -4.64 29.49 -13.84
N LYS A 196 -3.99 29.15 -14.95
CA LYS A 196 -4.65 28.68 -16.18
C LYS A 196 -5.37 27.36 -15.96
N GLU A 197 -4.78 26.44 -15.19
CA GLU A 197 -5.42 25.18 -14.83
C GLU A 197 -6.65 25.41 -13.94
N LEU A 198 -6.53 26.24 -12.90
CA LEU A 198 -7.66 26.54 -12.02
C LEU A 198 -8.77 27.31 -12.73
N HIS A 199 -8.43 28.26 -13.60
CA HIS A 199 -9.41 28.95 -14.43
C HIS A 199 -10.18 27.99 -15.34
N ARG A 200 -9.51 26.96 -15.89
CA ARG A 200 -10.19 25.92 -16.66
C ARG A 200 -11.03 25.00 -15.78
N ALA A 201 -10.52 24.61 -14.61
CA ALA A 201 -11.20 23.74 -13.67
C ALA A 201 -12.50 24.37 -13.13
N THR A 202 -12.51 25.68 -12.89
CA THR A 202 -13.66 26.43 -12.39
C THR A 202 -14.56 26.99 -13.50
N ASN A 203 -14.32 26.59 -14.76
CA ASN A 203 -15.02 27.13 -15.93
C ASN A 203 -15.08 28.67 -15.91
N GLY A 204 -13.92 29.31 -15.78
CA GLY A 204 -13.77 30.75 -15.70
C GLY A 204 -14.22 31.38 -14.38
N PHE A 205 -14.17 30.64 -13.26
CA PHE A 205 -14.69 31.08 -11.95
C PHE A 205 -16.20 31.39 -11.97
N SER A 206 -16.97 30.59 -12.71
CA SER A 206 -18.39 30.86 -12.98
C SER A 206 -19.34 30.55 -11.82
N LYS A 207 -19.07 29.49 -11.05
CA LYS A 207 -19.92 29.06 -9.93
C LYS A 207 -19.30 29.45 -8.60
N LEU A 208 -19.76 30.56 -8.03
CA LEU A 208 -19.41 31.01 -6.69
C LEU A 208 -20.13 30.13 -5.65
N LEU A 209 -19.37 29.58 -4.70
CA LEU A 209 -19.88 28.81 -3.56
C LEU A 209 -20.06 29.72 -2.33
N GLY A 210 -19.20 30.71 -2.16
CA GLY A 210 -19.27 31.65 -1.05
C GLY A 210 -18.26 32.79 -1.18
N GLN A 211 -18.51 33.87 -0.46
CA GLN A 211 -17.61 35.02 -0.39
C GLN A 211 -17.53 35.51 1.05
N GLY A 212 -16.31 35.59 1.59
CA GLY A 212 -16.04 36.01 2.96
C GLY A 212 -14.88 37.00 3.06
N GLY A 213 -14.45 37.29 4.30
CA GLY A 213 -13.31 38.17 4.57
C GLY A 213 -12.01 37.69 3.91
N PHE A 214 -11.85 36.37 3.77
CA PHE A 214 -10.67 35.71 3.22
C PHE A 214 -10.70 35.49 1.71
N GLY A 215 -11.74 35.96 1.01
CA GLY A 215 -11.83 35.89 -0.45
C GLY A 215 -13.06 35.16 -0.97
N LYS A 216 -12.98 34.71 -2.22
CA LYS A 216 -14.09 34.08 -2.96
C LYS A 216 -13.79 32.60 -3.16
N VAL A 217 -14.79 31.76 -2.95
CA VAL A 217 -14.68 30.31 -3.13
C VAL A 217 -15.51 29.90 -4.34
N TYR A 218 -14.90 29.19 -5.27
CA TYR A 218 -15.55 28.73 -6.49
C TYR A 218 -15.55 27.21 -6.57
N HIS A 219 -16.60 26.66 -7.16
CA HIS A 219 -16.64 25.26 -7.53
C HIS A 219 -15.76 25.00 -8.76
N GLY A 220 -15.03 23.89 -8.76
CA GLY A 220 -14.28 23.45 -9.93
C GLY A 220 -14.17 21.94 -10.02
N ILE A 221 -13.75 21.46 -11.19
CA ILE A 221 -13.49 20.04 -11.47
C ILE A 221 -12.06 19.90 -11.97
N VAL A 222 -11.19 19.27 -11.18
CA VAL A 222 -9.81 19.01 -11.61
C VAL A 222 -9.81 17.81 -12.55
N LYS A 223 -9.48 18.05 -13.83
CA LYS A 223 -9.36 16.98 -14.83
C LYS A 223 -8.10 16.15 -14.54
N SER A 224 -8.28 14.97 -13.97
CA SER A 224 -7.24 13.95 -13.77
C SER A 224 -7.68 12.61 -14.36
N LEU A 225 -6.93 11.52 -14.15
CA LEU A 225 -7.38 10.16 -14.49
C LEU A 225 -8.73 9.83 -13.83
N GLU A 226 -8.98 10.38 -12.65
CA GLU A 226 -10.28 10.39 -11.96
C GLU A 226 -10.68 11.86 -11.69
N PRO A 227 -11.62 12.43 -12.46
CA PRO A 227 -12.16 13.75 -12.18
C PRO A 227 -12.76 13.80 -10.78
N HIS A 228 -12.47 14.86 -10.04
CA HIS A 228 -13.06 15.10 -8.72
C HIS A 228 -13.34 16.58 -8.52
N ASP A 229 -14.44 16.86 -7.83
CA ASP A 229 -14.88 18.20 -7.48
C ASP A 229 -13.97 18.82 -6.42
N VAL A 230 -13.70 20.11 -6.60
CA VAL A 230 -12.86 20.91 -5.71
C VAL A 230 -13.52 22.25 -5.40
N ALA A 231 -13.17 22.78 -4.22
CA ALA A 231 -13.44 24.16 -3.86
C ALA A 231 -12.15 24.98 -4.03
N VAL A 232 -12.17 25.97 -4.93
CA VAL A 232 -11.05 26.87 -5.21
C VAL A 232 -11.29 28.19 -4.49
N LYS A 233 -10.57 28.42 -3.39
CA LYS A 233 -10.58 29.67 -2.64
C LYS A 233 -9.56 30.63 -3.23
N GLU A 234 -10.03 31.64 -3.95
CA GLU A 234 -9.23 32.76 -4.42
C GLU A 234 -9.11 33.78 -3.29
N LEU A 235 -7.90 33.95 -2.76
CA LEU A 235 -7.62 34.95 -1.73
C LEU A 235 -7.64 36.34 -2.35
N ARG A 236 -8.08 37.33 -1.59
CA ARG A 236 -7.92 38.74 -1.98
C ARG A 236 -6.42 39.05 -2.12
N SER A 237 -6.07 39.96 -3.03
CA SER A 237 -4.69 40.40 -3.26
C SER A 237 -4.53 41.82 -2.72
N THR A 238 -3.50 42.09 -1.90
CA THR A 238 -2.45 43.12 -2.16
C THR A 238 -1.41 43.33 -1.05
N ASP A 239 -1.49 42.74 0.15
CA ASP A 239 -0.59 43.13 1.27
C ASP A 239 0.32 41.98 1.76
N ASP A 240 1.53 42.31 2.24
CA ASP A 240 2.53 41.36 2.81
C ASP A 240 1.94 40.42 3.88
N TYR A 241 0.92 40.92 4.58
CA TYR A 241 0.19 40.21 5.60
C TYR A 241 -0.56 38.96 5.06
N GLN A 242 -1.12 39.02 3.84
CA GLN A 242 -1.82 37.89 3.22
C GLN A 242 -0.86 36.84 2.65
N GLU A 243 0.37 37.20 2.32
CA GLU A 243 1.40 36.24 1.91
C GLU A 243 1.74 35.30 3.07
N VAL A 244 1.84 35.85 4.29
CA VAL A 244 2.07 35.09 5.51
C VAL A 244 0.88 34.16 5.82
N GLU A 245 -0.36 34.62 5.66
CA GLU A 245 -1.55 33.77 5.83
C GLU A 245 -1.58 32.62 4.81
N PHE A 246 -1.31 32.92 3.54
CA PHE A 246 -1.22 31.90 2.50
C PHE A 246 -0.14 30.86 2.79
N GLU A 247 1.07 31.29 3.14
CA GLU A 247 2.17 30.38 3.46
C GLU A 247 1.88 29.56 4.72
N ASN A 248 1.27 30.16 5.74
CA ASN A 248 0.83 29.45 6.94
C ASN A 248 -0.21 28.40 6.61
N GLU A 249 -1.21 28.70 5.77
CA GLU A 249 -2.26 27.73 5.41
C GLU A 249 -1.67 26.56 4.59
N VAL A 250 -0.80 26.85 3.62
CA VAL A 250 -0.08 25.82 2.85
C VAL A 250 0.81 24.95 3.76
N GLN A 251 1.55 25.56 4.70
CA GLN A 251 2.46 24.82 5.60
C GLN A 251 1.72 24.05 6.69
N SER A 252 0.66 24.61 7.24
CA SER A 252 -0.10 24.04 8.36
C SER A 252 -1.01 22.91 7.89
N ILE A 253 -1.87 23.14 6.88
CA ILE A 253 -2.90 22.17 6.47
C ILE A 253 -2.47 21.30 5.31
N GLY A 254 -1.48 21.72 4.53
CA GLY A 254 -0.97 20.91 3.42
C GLY A 254 -0.54 19.50 3.82
N ARG A 255 -0.21 19.27 5.10
CA ARG A 255 0.17 17.94 5.62
C ARG A 255 -0.90 17.27 6.47
N ILE A 256 -1.99 17.96 6.78
CA ILE A 256 -3.05 17.46 7.67
C ILE A 256 -3.96 16.51 6.91
N HIS A 257 -4.18 15.34 7.51
CA HIS A 257 -5.08 14.32 7.01
C HIS A 257 -5.88 13.75 8.17
N HIS A 258 -7.12 14.21 8.31
CA HIS A 258 -8.03 13.72 9.34
C HIS A 258 -9.45 13.65 8.79
N LYS A 259 -10.22 12.63 9.20
CA LYS A 259 -11.59 12.39 8.70
C LYS A 259 -12.56 13.55 8.96
N ASN A 260 -12.28 14.37 9.98
CA ASN A 260 -13.10 15.52 10.40
C ASN A 260 -12.45 16.88 10.11
N LEU A 261 -11.49 16.93 9.18
CA LEU A 261 -10.87 18.18 8.71
C LEU A 261 -10.91 18.18 7.17
N VAL A 262 -11.26 19.32 6.57
CA VAL A 262 -11.31 19.45 5.11
C VAL A 262 -9.92 19.33 4.54
N ARG A 263 -9.76 18.46 3.55
CA ARG A 263 -8.46 18.14 2.97
C ARG A 263 -8.04 19.17 1.93
N MET A 264 -6.84 19.69 2.09
CA MET A 264 -6.18 20.48 1.05
C MET A 264 -5.74 19.57 -0.11
N VAL A 265 -6.18 19.91 -1.31
CA VAL A 265 -5.84 19.23 -2.57
C VAL A 265 -4.62 19.89 -3.21
N GLY A 266 -4.51 21.21 -3.14
CA GLY A 266 -3.43 21.95 -3.77
C GLY A 266 -3.46 23.45 -3.53
N TYR A 267 -2.56 24.18 -4.19
CA TYR A 267 -2.54 25.64 -4.20
C TYR A 267 -2.02 26.19 -5.53
N CYS A 268 -2.26 27.47 -5.76
CA CYS A 268 -1.66 28.26 -6.83
C CYS A 268 -0.98 29.50 -6.23
N LYS A 269 0.31 29.69 -6.55
CA LYS A 269 1.12 30.86 -6.21
C LYS A 269 1.76 31.39 -7.51
N GLU A 270 1.04 32.25 -8.23
CA GLU A 270 1.49 32.81 -9.52
C GLU A 270 1.28 34.32 -9.55
N GLY A 271 2.37 35.10 -9.61
CA GLY A 271 2.29 36.56 -9.61
C GLY A 271 1.52 37.08 -8.39
N VAL A 272 0.44 37.81 -8.63
CA VAL A 272 -0.47 38.33 -7.59
C VAL A 272 -1.55 37.33 -7.15
N HIS A 273 -1.67 36.19 -7.85
CA HIS A 273 -2.72 35.22 -7.60
C HIS A 273 -2.28 34.24 -6.51
N ARG A 274 -3.10 34.20 -5.45
CA ARG A 274 -3.00 33.22 -4.37
C ARG A 274 -4.33 32.48 -4.32
N MET A 275 -4.29 31.18 -4.56
CA MET A 275 -5.48 30.34 -4.48
C MET A 275 -5.18 29.06 -3.73
N LEU A 276 -6.14 28.59 -2.96
CA LEU A 276 -6.11 27.33 -2.24
C LEU A 276 -7.18 26.41 -2.81
N VAL A 277 -6.86 25.13 -2.90
CA VAL A 277 -7.74 24.12 -3.52
C VAL A 277 -8.02 23.06 -2.47
N PHE A 278 -9.29 22.84 -2.18
CA PHE A 278 -9.78 21.88 -1.20
C PHE A 278 -10.70 20.84 -1.85
N GLU A 279 -10.93 19.72 -1.17
CA GLU A 279 -12.01 18.82 -1.53
C GLU A 279 -13.35 19.57 -1.50
N PHE A 280 -14.24 19.31 -2.46
CA PHE A 280 -15.58 19.88 -2.44
C PHE A 280 -16.47 19.16 -1.42
N MET A 281 -17.24 19.94 -0.67
CA MET A 281 -18.10 19.47 0.41
C MET A 281 -19.57 19.68 -0.01
N PRO A 282 -20.25 18.65 -0.57
CA PRO A 282 -21.56 18.81 -1.18
C PRO A 282 -22.70 19.04 -0.19
N GLY A 283 -22.52 18.71 1.08
CA GLY A 283 -23.54 18.86 2.13
C GLY A 283 -23.70 20.28 2.67
N GLY A 284 -22.93 21.26 2.16
CA GLY A 284 -22.96 22.64 2.64
C GLY A 284 -22.30 22.80 4.00
N SER A 285 -22.66 23.86 4.72
CA SER A 285 -22.17 24.16 6.07
C SER A 285 -23.10 23.60 7.15
N LEU A 286 -22.60 23.48 8.38
CA LEU A 286 -23.40 23.12 9.54
C LEU A 286 -24.47 24.17 9.80
N SER A 287 -24.19 25.45 9.51
CA SER A 287 -25.14 26.57 9.60
C SER A 287 -26.38 26.30 8.74
N ASP A 288 -26.16 25.85 7.50
CA ASP A 288 -27.23 25.59 6.52
C ASP A 288 -28.22 24.52 6.99
N ILE A 289 -27.74 23.50 7.72
CA ILE A 289 -28.58 22.40 8.22
C ILE A 289 -29.17 22.72 9.59
N LEU A 290 -28.35 23.23 10.51
CA LEU A 290 -28.73 23.42 11.91
C LEU A 290 -29.85 24.46 12.08
N PHE A 291 -29.85 25.49 11.22
CA PHE A 291 -30.81 26.59 11.26
C PHE A 291 -31.81 26.54 10.08
N SER A 292 -31.93 25.38 9.43
CA SER A 292 -32.97 25.15 8.44
C SER A 292 -34.36 25.01 9.08
N SER A 293 -35.41 24.96 8.26
CA SER A 293 -36.79 24.74 8.75
C SER A 293 -36.97 23.39 9.44
N GLU A 294 -36.18 22.39 9.07
CA GLU A 294 -36.22 21.04 9.65
C GLU A 294 -35.03 20.83 10.56
N ARG A 295 -35.29 20.56 11.85
CA ARG A 295 -34.21 20.26 12.80
C ARG A 295 -33.61 18.90 12.49
N PRO A 296 -32.27 18.79 12.38
CA PRO A 296 -31.63 17.48 12.26
C PRO A 296 -31.79 16.70 13.57
N SER A 297 -31.97 15.38 13.45
CA SER A 297 -32.17 14.50 14.61
C SER A 297 -31.05 14.66 15.64
N TRP A 298 -31.41 14.58 16.92
CA TRP A 298 -30.46 14.66 18.03
C TRP A 298 -29.33 13.63 17.91
N SER A 299 -29.64 12.40 17.50
CA SER A 299 -28.64 11.36 17.28
C SER A 299 -27.56 11.82 16.30
N TRP A 300 -27.96 12.38 15.15
CA TRP A 300 -27.01 12.94 14.19
C TRP A 300 -26.25 14.14 14.78
N ARG A 301 -26.93 15.07 15.45
CA ARG A 301 -26.30 16.26 16.07
C ARG A 301 -25.22 15.85 17.07
N ALA A 302 -25.49 14.84 17.89
CA ALA A 302 -24.56 14.36 18.89
C ALA A 302 -23.34 13.65 18.28
N GLU A 303 -23.52 12.85 17.23
CA GLU A 303 -22.40 12.24 16.49
C GLU A 303 -21.57 13.30 15.74
N ALA A 304 -22.23 14.29 15.14
CA ALA A 304 -21.58 15.42 14.48
C ALA A 304 -20.74 16.24 15.47
N ALA A 305 -21.24 16.51 16.67
CA ALA A 305 -20.51 17.22 17.71
C ALA A 305 -19.25 16.46 18.16
N ILE A 306 -19.32 15.13 18.33
CA ILE A 306 -18.15 14.29 18.61
C ILE A 306 -17.14 14.35 17.46
N ALA A 307 -17.60 14.28 16.22
CA ALA A 307 -16.76 14.37 15.03
C ALA A 307 -16.00 15.71 14.96
N ILE A 308 -16.68 16.84 15.24
CA ILE A 308 -16.06 18.16 15.33
C ILE A 308 -15.03 18.20 16.47
N ALA A 309 -15.38 17.68 17.65
CA ALA A 309 -14.48 17.63 18.80
C ALA A 309 -13.20 16.84 18.52
N ARG A 310 -13.31 15.69 17.83
CA ARG A 310 -12.16 14.88 17.37
C ARG A 310 -11.28 15.63 16.37
N GLY A 311 -11.90 16.38 15.45
CA GLY A 311 -11.17 17.25 14.52
C GLY A 311 -10.31 18.28 15.25
N LEU A 312 -10.90 18.96 16.25
CA LEU A 312 -10.19 19.93 17.09
C LEU A 312 -9.12 19.30 17.97
N GLU A 313 -9.40 18.15 18.61
CA GLU A 313 -8.40 17.43 19.39
C GLU A 313 -7.17 17.09 18.54
N TYR A 314 -7.39 16.63 17.29
CA TYR A 314 -6.30 16.33 16.37
C TYR A 314 -5.44 17.56 16.07
N LEU A 315 -6.04 18.73 15.86
CA LEU A 315 -5.28 19.98 15.67
C LEU A 315 -4.44 20.35 16.90
N HIS A 316 -5.01 20.17 18.10
CA HIS A 316 -4.38 20.57 19.36
C HIS A 316 -3.29 19.61 19.82
N TYR A 317 -3.43 18.31 19.54
CA TYR A 317 -2.56 17.26 20.11
C TYR A 317 -2.08 16.19 19.12
N GLY A 318 -2.70 16.06 17.94
CA GLY A 318 -2.35 15.03 16.94
C GLY A 318 -1.37 15.50 15.87
N CYS A 319 -1.27 16.81 15.64
CA CYS A 319 -0.33 17.42 14.69
C CYS A 319 1.09 17.52 15.27
N THR A 320 2.11 17.49 14.39
CA THR A 320 3.54 17.63 14.79
C THR A 320 3.83 18.97 15.47
N SER A 321 3.17 20.03 14.99
CA SER A 321 3.09 21.33 15.67
C SER A 321 1.66 21.55 16.10
N GLN A 322 1.45 22.04 17.31
CA GLN A 322 0.12 22.39 17.80
C GLN A 322 -0.47 23.52 16.94
N ILE A 323 -1.71 23.33 16.49
CA ILE A 323 -2.46 24.28 15.66
C ILE A 323 -3.66 24.80 16.45
N ILE A 324 -3.80 26.11 16.54
CA ILE A 324 -5.01 26.78 17.05
C ILE A 324 -5.79 27.31 15.85
N HIS A 325 -7.07 26.94 15.73
CA HIS A 325 -7.90 27.29 14.58
C HIS A 325 -8.34 28.76 14.59
N CYS A 326 -8.75 29.29 15.75
CA CYS A 326 -9.23 30.66 15.99
C CYS A 326 -10.56 31.07 15.32
N GLU A 327 -11.20 30.21 14.52
CA GLU A 327 -12.42 30.56 13.77
C GLU A 327 -13.45 29.43 13.71
N ILE A 328 -13.65 28.74 14.83
CA ILE A 328 -14.68 27.71 14.93
C ILE A 328 -16.06 28.38 15.03
N LYS A 329 -16.91 28.07 14.05
CA LYS A 329 -18.31 28.50 13.93
C LYS A 329 -19.05 27.56 12.97
N PRO A 330 -20.39 27.54 12.95
CA PRO A 330 -21.16 26.65 12.07
C PRO A 330 -20.84 26.81 10.58
N ASP A 331 -20.56 28.03 10.10
CA ASP A 331 -20.23 28.28 8.69
C ASP A 331 -18.89 27.65 8.26
N ASN A 332 -17.96 27.46 9.21
CA ASN A 332 -16.63 26.87 8.98
C ASN A 332 -16.58 25.37 9.28
N ILE A 333 -17.75 24.73 9.42
CA ILE A 333 -17.88 23.28 9.57
C ILE A 333 -18.70 22.80 8.37
N LEU A 334 -18.05 22.14 7.41
CA LEU A 334 -18.69 21.68 6.18
C LEU A 334 -19.05 20.20 6.25
N LEU A 335 -20.01 19.78 5.43
CA LEU A 335 -20.55 18.43 5.42
C LEU A 335 -20.22 17.71 4.12
N ASP A 336 -19.71 16.48 4.24
CA ASP A 336 -19.42 15.65 3.07
C ASP A 336 -20.70 15.00 2.49
N ASP A 337 -20.54 14.15 1.48
CA ASP A 337 -21.60 13.40 0.83
C ASP A 337 -22.38 12.46 1.78
N LYS A 338 -21.81 12.17 2.95
CA LYS A 338 -22.41 11.33 3.99
C LYS A 338 -22.91 12.15 5.18
N CYS A 339 -22.97 13.48 5.04
CA CYS A 339 -23.32 14.41 6.11
C CYS A 339 -22.41 14.27 7.35
N VAL A 340 -21.13 13.94 7.15
CA VAL A 340 -20.12 13.93 8.23
C VAL A 340 -19.44 15.31 8.28
N PRO A 341 -19.33 15.94 9.46
CA PRO A 341 -18.73 17.27 9.57
C PRO A 341 -17.21 17.23 9.45
N LYS A 342 -16.69 18.22 8.74
CA LYS A 342 -15.28 18.53 8.57
C LYS A 342 -15.02 20.02 8.79
N ILE A 343 -14.04 20.33 9.62
CA ILE A 343 -13.65 21.71 9.90
C ILE A 343 -12.85 22.27 8.71
N THR A 344 -13.14 23.51 8.32
CA THR A 344 -12.50 24.24 7.22
C THR A 344 -12.06 25.64 7.65
N ASP A 345 -11.46 26.37 6.72
CA ASP A 345 -11.10 27.79 6.84
C ASP A 345 -10.10 28.11 7.96
N PHE A 346 -8.88 27.62 7.75
CA PHE A 346 -7.76 27.81 8.66
C PHE A 346 -6.94 29.07 8.34
N GLY A 347 -7.50 30.04 7.61
CA GLY A 347 -6.78 31.23 7.14
C GLY A 347 -6.19 32.09 8.26
N ILE A 348 -6.70 31.95 9.48
CA ILE A 348 -6.17 32.58 10.70
C ILE A 348 -5.55 31.60 11.69
N ALA A 349 -5.41 30.33 11.31
CA ALA A 349 -4.84 29.31 12.17
C ALA A 349 -3.36 29.59 12.47
N LYS A 350 -2.92 29.25 13.68
CA LYS A 350 -1.56 29.54 14.15
C LYS A 350 -0.81 28.28 14.53
N LEU A 351 0.41 28.16 14.01
CA LEU A 351 1.38 27.15 14.44
C LEU A 351 2.14 27.66 15.67
N LEU A 352 2.06 26.93 16.78
CA LEU A 352 2.88 27.20 17.95
C LEU A 352 4.20 26.45 17.86
N ASN A 353 5.25 27.12 17.36
CA ASN A 353 6.64 26.67 17.47
C ASN A 353 7.33 27.44 18.61
N GLY A 354 8.15 26.74 19.41
CA GLY A 354 8.68 27.17 20.71
C GLY A 354 9.05 28.66 20.89
N SER A 355 8.84 29.14 22.12
CA SER A 355 9.36 30.38 22.73
C SER A 355 8.93 31.75 22.14
N LYS A 356 8.33 31.84 20.94
CA LYS A 356 7.94 33.13 20.31
C LYS A 356 6.43 33.45 20.33
N VAL A 357 5.68 32.90 21.28
CA VAL A 357 4.21 33.10 21.39
C VAL A 357 3.82 34.55 21.74
N LYS A 358 4.71 35.34 22.36
CA LYS A 358 4.38 36.67 22.89
C LYS A 358 4.25 37.80 21.85
N GLN A 359 4.65 37.63 20.59
CA GLN A 359 4.72 38.74 19.61
C GLN A 359 3.72 38.68 18.45
N THR A 360 2.97 37.59 18.26
CA THR A 360 2.21 37.37 17.00
C THR A 360 0.67 37.50 17.15
N ILE A 361 0.18 38.03 18.28
CA ILE A 361 -1.26 38.22 18.55
C ILE A 361 -1.51 39.70 18.81
N THR A 362 -1.28 40.53 17.80
CA THR A 362 -1.44 41.99 17.90
C THR A 362 -2.83 42.49 17.52
N HIS A 363 -3.70 41.64 16.95
CA HIS A 363 -5.07 41.99 16.54
C HIS A 363 -6.05 40.88 16.90
N VAL A 364 -7.22 41.27 17.44
CA VAL A 364 -8.38 40.39 17.65
C VAL A 364 -8.80 39.80 16.30
N ARG A 365 -8.93 38.47 16.21
CA ARG A 365 -9.37 37.76 14.99
C ARG A 365 -10.41 36.70 15.35
N GLY A 366 -11.43 36.58 14.51
CA GLY A 366 -12.53 35.63 14.63
C GLY A 366 -13.90 36.31 14.50
N THR A 367 -14.98 35.53 14.61
CA THR A 367 -16.36 36.03 14.45
C THR A 367 -16.96 36.41 15.81
N LEU A 368 -17.50 37.63 15.93
CA LEU A 368 -18.17 38.11 17.14
C LEU A 368 -19.29 37.14 17.55
N GLY A 369 -19.37 36.81 18.84
CA GLY A 369 -20.24 35.75 19.36
C GLY A 369 -19.53 34.43 19.66
N TYR A 370 -18.47 34.09 18.91
CA TYR A 370 -17.66 32.89 19.12
C TYR A 370 -16.30 33.18 19.78
N LEU A 371 -15.95 34.47 19.95
CA LEU A 371 -14.68 34.91 20.52
C LEU A 371 -14.65 34.70 22.04
N ALA A 372 -13.63 34.00 22.51
CA ALA A 372 -13.35 33.86 23.94
C ALA A 372 -13.01 35.21 24.60
N PRO A 373 -13.41 35.47 25.86
CA PRO A 373 -13.21 36.77 26.53
C PRO A 373 -11.76 37.25 26.58
N GLU A 374 -10.79 36.32 26.67
CA GLU A 374 -9.37 36.65 26.73
C GLU A 374 -8.82 37.28 25.44
N TRP A 375 -9.55 37.23 24.31
CA TRP A 375 -9.19 37.99 23.11
C TRP A 375 -9.18 39.51 23.35
N PHE A 376 -9.97 39.99 24.30
CA PHE A 376 -10.10 41.41 24.64
C PHE A 376 -9.22 41.81 25.83
N ASN A 377 -8.48 40.87 26.42
CA ASN A 377 -7.61 41.13 27.57
C ASN A 377 -6.14 41.08 27.15
N ASN A 378 -5.52 42.26 27.07
CA ASN A 378 -4.12 42.43 26.66
C ASN A 378 -3.09 41.74 27.58
N GLU A 379 -3.50 41.30 28.78
CA GLU A 379 -2.61 40.64 29.75
C GLU A 379 -2.57 39.11 29.63
N ARG A 380 -3.56 38.49 28.97
CA ARG A 380 -3.66 37.03 28.85
C ARG A 380 -3.18 36.53 27.49
N LYS A 381 -2.46 35.40 27.48
CA LYS A 381 -2.03 34.74 26.25
C LYS A 381 -3.20 33.95 25.65
N VAL A 382 -3.42 34.12 24.35
CA VAL A 382 -4.30 33.24 23.56
C VAL A 382 -3.61 31.90 23.34
N ASP A 383 -4.29 30.81 23.67
CA ASP A 383 -3.85 29.42 23.49
C ASP A 383 -5.00 28.57 22.91
N THR A 384 -4.88 27.24 22.93
CA THR A 384 -5.91 26.32 22.42
C THR A 384 -7.28 26.46 23.10
N LYS A 385 -7.36 27.11 24.27
CA LYS A 385 -8.63 27.31 25.01
C LYS A 385 -9.58 28.27 24.31
N VAL A 386 -9.11 29.08 23.35
CA VAL A 386 -10.03 29.90 22.54
C VAL A 386 -10.87 29.04 21.61
N ASP A 387 -10.30 27.99 21.02
CA ASP A 387 -11.05 27.02 20.19
C ASP A 387 -12.01 26.21 21.04
N VAL A 388 -11.63 25.87 22.28
CA VAL A 388 -12.52 25.19 23.23
C VAL A 388 -13.76 26.03 23.52
N PHE A 389 -13.57 27.34 23.73
CA PHE A 389 -14.69 28.26 23.95
C PHE A 389 -15.60 28.34 22.74
N SER A 390 -15.04 28.56 21.55
CA SER A 390 -15.80 28.62 20.30
C SER A 390 -16.56 27.32 20.02
N PHE A 391 -15.94 26.16 20.28
CA PHE A 391 -16.60 24.85 20.22
C PHE A 391 -17.75 24.75 21.24
N GLY A 392 -17.58 25.26 22.45
CA GLY A 392 -18.64 25.29 23.47
C GLY A 392 -19.86 26.08 23.00
N ILE A 393 -19.68 27.21 22.32
CA ILE A 393 -20.77 27.98 21.71
C ILE A 393 -21.44 27.17 20.60
N VAL A 394 -20.68 26.61 19.65
CA VAL A 394 -21.22 25.75 18.59
C VAL A 394 -21.98 24.57 19.18
N LEU A 395 -21.49 23.97 20.26
CA LEU A 395 -22.16 22.86 20.93
C LEU A 395 -23.50 23.29 21.55
N LEU A 396 -23.58 24.47 22.17
CA LEU A 396 -24.84 25.02 22.66
C LEU A 396 -25.83 25.26 21.50
N GLU A 397 -25.37 25.84 20.40
CA GLU A 397 -26.21 26.02 19.20
C GLU A 397 -26.67 24.66 18.65
N MET A 398 -25.79 23.67 18.62
CA MET A 398 -26.11 22.30 18.20
C MET A 398 -27.08 21.62 19.15
N ILE A 399 -27.11 21.93 20.45
CA ILE A 399 -28.09 21.36 21.40
C ILE A 399 -29.44 22.06 21.29
N CYS A 400 -29.44 23.39 21.19
CA CYS A 400 -30.66 24.19 21.22
C CYS A 400 -31.30 24.37 19.83
N CYS A 401 -30.56 24.12 18.75
CA CYS A 401 -30.90 24.53 17.38
C CYS A 401 -31.28 26.02 17.30
N ARG A 402 -30.55 26.88 18.03
CA ARG A 402 -30.76 28.34 18.08
C ARG A 402 -29.43 29.04 17.81
N LYS A 403 -29.44 30.03 16.93
CA LYS A 403 -28.26 30.82 16.55
C LYS A 403 -27.90 31.82 17.67
N TYR A 404 -26.60 32.01 17.93
CA TYR A 404 -26.11 32.94 18.94
C TYR A 404 -25.05 33.91 18.38
N PRO A 405 -25.23 35.25 18.54
CA PRO A 405 -26.44 35.93 19.03
C PRO A 405 -27.60 35.82 18.03
N SER A 406 -28.84 35.90 18.50
CA SER A 406 -30.02 35.98 17.65
C SER A 406 -29.95 37.26 16.79
N GLU A 407 -30.35 37.18 15.52
CA GLU A 407 -30.33 38.34 14.60
C GLU A 407 -31.23 39.48 15.08
N ASP A 408 -32.23 39.15 15.90
CA ASP A 408 -33.18 40.11 16.48
C ASP A 408 -32.71 40.73 17.80
N GLY A 409 -31.56 40.29 18.35
CA GLY A 409 -31.11 40.70 19.69
C GLY A 409 -32.09 40.33 20.81
N LEU A 410 -33.13 39.56 20.50
CA LEU A 410 -34.14 39.14 21.46
C LEU A 410 -33.49 38.15 22.43
N PRO A 411 -33.69 38.33 23.75
CA PRO A 411 -33.25 37.37 24.74
C PRO A 411 -33.85 36.00 24.46
N CYS A 412 -33.26 34.96 25.03
CA CYS A 412 -33.88 33.63 25.14
C CYS A 412 -35.06 33.72 26.14
N ASN A 413 -36.07 34.55 25.85
CA ASN A 413 -37.25 34.66 26.67
C ASN A 413 -38.18 33.53 26.28
N ASP A 414 -38.48 32.66 27.25
CA ASP A 414 -39.74 31.94 27.25
C ASP A 414 -40.87 32.97 27.47
N ASP A 415 -42.10 32.66 27.07
CA ASP A 415 -43.28 33.53 27.26
C ASP A 415 -43.52 33.92 28.74
N ASP A 416 -42.82 33.29 29.70
CA ASP A 416 -42.86 33.54 31.14
C ASP A 416 -41.67 34.35 31.71
N SER A 417 -40.68 34.76 30.89
CA SER A 417 -39.48 35.48 31.36
C SER A 417 -39.63 37.00 31.32
N ASP A 418 -39.18 37.69 32.39
CA ASP A 418 -39.18 39.16 32.51
C ASP A 418 -38.49 39.82 31.29
N PRO A 419 -39.19 40.64 30.48
CA PRO A 419 -38.70 41.17 29.20
C PRO A 419 -37.50 42.14 29.30
N GLY A 420 -36.98 42.41 30.51
CA GLY A 420 -35.96 43.42 30.77
C GLY A 420 -34.49 42.97 30.82
N ILE A 421 -34.16 41.67 30.80
CA ILE A 421 -32.78 41.19 30.99
C ILE A 421 -32.30 40.37 29.79
N PRO A 422 -31.25 40.82 29.04
CA PRO A 422 -30.64 39.99 28.01
C PRO A 422 -29.91 38.80 28.63
N VAL A 423 -30.59 37.67 28.75
CA VAL A 423 -29.97 36.42 29.21
C VAL A 423 -29.18 35.83 28.05
N THR A 424 -27.84 35.77 28.18
CA THR A 424 -26.99 35.06 27.22
C THR A 424 -27.40 33.59 27.11
N LEU A 425 -27.25 32.94 25.94
CA LEU A 425 -27.61 31.52 25.75
C LEU A 425 -26.98 30.63 26.83
N ARG A 426 -25.75 30.94 27.23
CA ARG A 426 -25.05 30.28 28.35
C ARG A 426 -25.82 30.40 29.68
N ALA A 427 -26.21 31.60 30.05
CA ALA A 427 -26.88 31.85 31.33
C ALA A 427 -28.24 31.14 31.38
N TRP A 428 -29.01 31.22 30.29
CA TRP A 428 -30.30 30.52 30.17
C TRP A 428 -30.13 29.00 30.29
N VAL A 429 -29.18 28.41 29.55
CA VAL A 429 -28.90 26.97 29.63
C VAL A 429 -28.45 26.56 31.05
N LEU A 430 -27.61 27.37 31.69
CA LEU A 430 -27.11 27.07 33.05
C LEU A 430 -28.23 27.06 34.08
N ASP A 431 -29.16 28.02 34.02
CA ASP A 431 -30.33 28.07 34.89
C ASP A 431 -31.23 26.84 34.67
N MET A 432 -31.48 26.46 33.40
CA MET A 432 -32.26 25.26 33.09
C MET A 432 -31.65 23.97 33.65
N ILE A 433 -30.32 23.81 33.60
CA ILE A 433 -29.65 22.64 34.19
C ILE A 433 -29.79 22.65 35.72
N ARG A 434 -29.57 23.81 36.36
CA ARG A 434 -29.62 23.92 37.83
C ARG A 434 -31.02 23.69 38.39
N ASP A 435 -32.04 24.14 37.67
CA ASP A 435 -33.43 23.94 38.04
C ASP A 435 -33.95 22.52 37.70
N GLY A 436 -33.11 21.69 37.07
CA GLY A 436 -33.48 20.33 36.66
C GLY A 436 -34.41 20.25 35.45
N ASN A 437 -34.56 21.35 34.70
CA ASN A 437 -35.51 21.49 33.59
C ASN A 437 -34.81 21.32 32.21
N ILE A 438 -34.02 20.25 32.04
CA ILE A 438 -33.22 20.01 30.81
C ILE A 438 -34.12 19.88 29.57
N GLU A 439 -35.32 19.34 29.72
CA GLU A 439 -36.30 19.17 28.65
C GLU A 439 -36.68 20.50 27.99
N ARG A 440 -36.61 21.63 28.70
CA ARG A 440 -36.88 22.97 28.14
C ARG A 440 -35.80 23.40 27.13
N ILE A 441 -34.56 22.94 27.30
CA ILE A 441 -33.45 23.26 26.40
C ILE A 441 -33.73 22.72 24.99
N VAL A 442 -34.38 21.57 24.92
CA VAL A 442 -34.65 20.83 23.68
C VAL A 442 -36.15 20.78 23.35
N GLN A 443 -36.93 21.75 23.83
CA GLN A 443 -38.36 21.78 23.61
C GLN A 443 -38.72 21.72 22.12
N GLY A 444 -39.66 20.83 21.78
CA GLY A 444 -40.08 20.57 20.41
C GLY A 444 -39.10 19.70 19.61
N ASP A 445 -38.15 19.01 20.25
CA ASP A 445 -37.31 18.00 19.63
C ASP A 445 -37.51 16.63 20.30
N ASP A 446 -38.45 15.85 19.78
CA ASP A 446 -38.79 14.52 20.30
C ASP A 446 -37.59 13.56 20.33
N SER A 447 -36.67 13.70 19.37
CA SER A 447 -35.48 12.84 19.29
C SER A 447 -34.48 13.14 20.41
N ALA A 448 -34.40 14.41 20.84
CA ALA A 448 -33.58 14.81 21.98
C ALA A 448 -34.25 14.44 23.32
N LEU A 449 -35.58 14.58 23.41
CA LEU A 449 -36.35 14.20 24.59
C LEU A 449 -36.25 12.70 24.92
N GLN A 450 -36.00 11.86 23.92
CA GLN A 450 -35.77 10.41 24.11
C GLN A 450 -34.35 10.08 24.63
N ASP A 451 -33.41 11.03 24.58
CA ASP A 451 -32.00 10.83 24.99
C ASP A 451 -31.52 11.99 25.88
N LEU A 452 -32.35 12.36 26.87
CA LEU A 452 -32.08 13.45 27.80
C LEU A 452 -30.77 13.25 28.58
N GLN A 453 -30.37 12.01 28.84
CA GLN A 453 -29.09 11.72 29.50
C GLN A 453 -27.89 12.22 28.68
N ARG A 454 -27.91 11.99 27.35
CA ARG A 454 -26.85 12.51 26.47
C ARG A 454 -26.96 14.02 26.29
N VAL A 455 -28.18 14.56 26.20
CA VAL A 455 -28.42 16.01 26.17
C VAL A 455 -27.82 16.68 27.39
N GLU A 456 -28.14 16.24 28.60
CA GLU A 456 -27.61 16.79 29.85
C GLU A 456 -26.08 16.71 29.87
N ARG A 457 -25.53 15.54 29.52
CA ARG A 457 -24.06 15.33 29.45
C ARG A 457 -23.39 16.35 28.53
N PHE A 458 -23.90 16.52 27.31
CA PHE A 458 -23.35 17.43 26.31
C PHE A 458 -23.51 18.89 26.73
N THR A 459 -24.65 19.22 27.35
CA THR A 459 -24.94 20.56 27.87
C THR A 459 -23.95 20.94 28.97
N ARG A 460 -23.70 20.05 29.93
CA ARG A 460 -22.69 20.27 30.99
C ARG A 460 -21.29 20.45 30.43
N ILE A 461 -20.91 19.66 29.42
CA ILE A 461 -19.63 19.83 28.71
C ILE A 461 -19.56 21.21 28.05
N ALA A 462 -20.63 21.64 27.37
CA ALA A 462 -20.71 22.95 26.72
C ALA A 462 -20.51 24.09 27.72
N VAL A 463 -21.17 24.03 28.88
CA VAL A 463 -21.01 24.98 29.99
C VAL A 463 -19.55 25.07 30.45
N TRP A 464 -18.86 23.94 30.58
CA TRP A 464 -17.45 23.90 30.94
C TRP A 464 -16.53 24.48 29.85
N CYS A 465 -16.88 24.28 28.57
CA CYS A 465 -16.14 24.85 27.45
C CYS A 465 -16.24 26.38 27.40
N VAL A 466 -17.37 26.98 27.80
CA VAL A 466 -17.62 28.42 27.71
C VAL A 466 -17.29 29.21 28.99
N GLN A 467 -16.47 28.64 29.88
CA GLN A 467 -16.05 29.34 31.11
C GLN A 467 -15.26 30.61 30.81
N VAL A 468 -15.42 31.64 31.65
CA VAL A 468 -14.71 32.92 31.47
C VAL A 468 -13.21 32.73 31.65
N ASP A 469 -12.79 31.95 32.66
CA ASP A 469 -11.39 31.64 32.86
C ASP A 469 -10.93 30.50 31.93
N PRO A 470 -10.01 30.73 30.97
CA PRO A 470 -9.48 29.68 30.11
C PRO A 470 -8.80 28.53 30.87
N LEU A 471 -8.29 28.76 32.09
CA LEU A 471 -7.65 27.71 32.89
C LEU A 471 -8.62 26.64 33.36
N THR A 472 -9.89 27.00 33.59
CA THR A 472 -10.92 26.06 34.04
C THR A 472 -11.59 25.30 32.90
N ARG A 473 -11.47 25.80 31.66
CA ARG A 473 -11.98 25.08 30.47
C ARG A 473 -11.24 23.74 30.30
N PRO A 474 -11.94 22.65 29.94
CA PRO A 474 -11.31 21.37 29.63
C PRO A 474 -10.44 21.47 28.37
N THR A 475 -9.57 20.48 28.17
CA THR A 475 -8.87 20.31 26.88
C THR A 475 -9.80 19.60 25.89
N MET A 476 -9.59 19.77 24.58
CA MET A 476 -10.41 19.06 23.59
C MET A 476 -10.32 17.52 23.73
N ARG A 477 -9.20 16.99 24.23
CA ARG A 477 -9.08 15.56 24.57
C ARG A 477 -10.04 15.15 25.69
N ASN A 478 -10.11 15.92 26.77
CA ASN A 478 -11.06 15.65 27.85
C ASN A 478 -12.50 15.82 27.36
N VAL A 479 -12.77 16.82 26.50
CA VAL A 479 -14.08 17.02 25.86
C VAL A 479 -14.49 15.77 25.07
N VAL A 480 -13.63 15.25 24.20
CA VAL A 480 -13.89 14.01 23.44
C VAL A 480 -14.19 12.84 24.39
N ASN A 481 -13.34 12.62 25.40
CA ASN A 481 -13.52 11.53 26.36
C ASN A 481 -14.86 11.66 27.14
N MET A 482 -15.21 12.86 27.56
CA MET A 482 -16.48 13.13 28.25
C MET A 482 -17.70 12.92 27.33
N MET A 483 -17.60 13.31 26.06
CA MET A 483 -18.68 13.11 25.09
C MET A 483 -18.89 11.63 24.76
N GLU A 484 -17.80 10.87 24.62
CA GLU A 484 -17.80 9.43 24.35
C GLU A 484 -18.16 8.59 25.58
N GLY A 485 -18.19 9.19 26.78
CA GLY A 485 -18.52 8.52 28.03
C GLY A 485 -17.37 7.71 28.63
N THR A 486 -16.13 7.93 28.17
CA THR A 486 -14.92 7.33 28.74
C THR A 486 -14.38 8.11 29.94
N MET A 487 -14.94 9.29 30.21
CA MET A 487 -14.64 10.16 31.34
C MET A 487 -15.92 10.78 31.89
N GLU A 488 -16.06 10.85 33.22
CA GLU A 488 -17.19 11.54 33.84
C GLU A 488 -17.10 13.05 33.65
N VAL A 489 -18.25 13.69 33.47
CA VAL A 489 -18.33 15.16 33.40
C VAL A 489 -18.23 15.74 34.80
N TYR A 490 -17.37 16.74 34.97
CA TYR A 490 -17.22 17.45 36.23
C TYR A 490 -18.57 17.99 36.76
N PRO A 491 -18.74 18.16 38.07
CA PRO A 491 -19.86 18.90 38.64
C PRO A 491 -20.05 20.25 37.96
N LEU A 492 -21.25 20.84 37.99
CA LEU A 492 -21.43 22.18 37.42
C LEU A 492 -20.52 23.20 38.13
N PRO A 493 -19.98 24.19 37.40
CA PRO A 493 -19.22 25.26 38.03
C PRO A 493 -20.12 26.10 38.94
N ASP A 494 -19.59 26.47 40.10
CA ASP A 494 -20.19 27.47 40.97
C ASP A 494 -20.19 28.82 40.25
N ASP A 495 -21.33 29.52 40.25
CA ASP A 495 -21.36 30.86 39.70
C ASP A 495 -20.61 31.84 40.62
N PRO A 496 -19.87 32.82 40.08
CA PRO A 496 -19.60 34.02 40.85
C PRO A 496 -20.94 34.65 41.26
N PRO A 497 -21.05 35.23 42.47
CA PRO A 497 -22.29 35.83 42.94
C PRO A 497 -22.84 36.81 41.89
N ARG A 498 -24.17 36.77 41.68
CA ARG A 498 -24.88 37.67 40.76
C ARG A 498 -24.42 39.10 41.03
N VAL A 499 -24.23 39.90 39.97
CA VAL A 499 -23.62 41.25 39.95
C VAL A 499 -24.46 42.32 40.70
N HIS A 500 -25.22 41.95 41.73
CA HIS A 500 -25.93 42.87 42.61
C HIS A 500 -25.12 43.29 43.86
N ASP A 501 -23.96 42.70 44.12
CA ASP A 501 -23.19 42.95 45.36
C ASP A 501 -21.88 43.75 45.17
N PHE A 502 -21.65 44.41 44.04
CA PHE A 502 -20.54 45.37 43.90
C PHE A 502 -21.00 46.71 43.30
N PRO A 503 -20.63 47.86 43.90
CA PRO A 503 -20.93 49.16 43.32
C PRO A 503 -20.20 49.32 41.98
N ALA A 504 -20.92 49.81 40.97
CA ALA A 504 -20.45 49.97 39.60
C ALA A 504 -19.08 50.68 39.53
N PRO A 505 -18.12 50.19 38.72
CA PRO A 505 -16.90 50.94 38.45
C PRO A 505 -17.25 52.19 37.62
N LEU A 506 -16.80 53.36 38.09
CA LEU A 506 -16.85 54.60 37.33
C LEU A 506 -16.04 54.43 36.02
N LEU A 507 -16.72 54.49 34.88
CA LEU A 507 -16.09 54.55 33.55
C LEU A 507 -15.23 55.82 33.42
N PRO A 508 -13.97 55.74 32.94
CA PRO A 508 -13.23 56.92 32.52
C PRO A 508 -13.83 57.49 31.24
N SER A 509 -13.90 58.82 31.19
CA SER A 509 -14.41 59.60 30.06
C SER A 509 -13.69 59.34 28.73
N ARG A 510 -14.51 59.23 27.67
CA ARG A 510 -14.21 59.26 26.23
C ARG A 510 -12.79 59.71 25.84
N GLY A 511 -12.04 58.78 25.24
CA GLY A 511 -10.89 59.05 24.37
C GLY A 511 -11.01 58.27 23.07
N SER A 512 -11.28 58.98 21.97
CA SER A 512 -11.13 58.63 20.54
C SER A 512 -10.79 57.17 20.18
N ALA A 513 -11.81 56.36 19.88
CA ALA A 513 -11.68 55.17 19.04
C ALA A 513 -12.43 55.42 17.73
N THR A 514 -11.72 55.29 16.62
CA THR A 514 -12.24 55.45 15.26
C THR A 514 -13.25 54.35 14.94
N HIS A 515 -14.48 54.76 14.66
CA HIS A 515 -15.56 53.90 14.19
C HIS A 515 -15.23 53.30 12.82
N TYR A 516 -15.22 51.97 12.70
CA TYR A 516 -15.57 51.28 11.47
C TYR A 516 -16.99 50.74 11.62
N ASN A 517 -17.94 51.45 11.01
CA ASN A 517 -19.32 51.01 10.83
C ASN A 517 -19.33 49.87 9.81
N SER A 518 -19.76 48.67 10.23
CA SER A 518 -20.28 47.64 9.32
C SER A 518 -21.78 47.49 9.57
N SER A 519 -22.54 48.42 9.01
CA SER A 519 -23.98 48.28 8.77
C SER A 519 -24.36 49.19 7.61
N SER A 520 -24.47 48.58 6.43
CA SER A 520 -25.31 49.05 5.33
C SER A 520 -25.55 47.84 4.44
N MET A 521 -26.77 47.28 4.44
CA MET A 521 -27.72 47.27 3.31
C MET A 521 -27.15 46.57 2.04
N ILE A 522 -27.84 45.71 1.29
CA ILE A 522 -29.11 45.82 0.54
C ILE A 522 -29.37 44.34 0.05
N LYS A 523 -30.60 43.80 0.09
CA LYS A 523 -31.45 43.56 -1.09
C LYS A 523 -30.76 43.17 -2.40
#